data_AF-A0AAW3IMA9-F1
#
_entry.id   AF-A0AAW3IMA9-F1
#
_cell.length_a   1.000
_cell.length_b   1.000
_cell.length_c   1.000
_cell.angle_alpha   90.00
_cell.angle_beta   90.00
_cell.angle_gamma   90.00
#
_symmetry.space_group_name_H-M   'P 1'
#
loop_
_entity.id
_entity.type
_entity.pdbx_description
1 polymer ?
#
loop_
_entity_poly.entity_id
_entity_poly.type
_entity_poly.pdbx_seq_one_letter_code
_entity_poly.pdbx_strand_id
1 'polypeptide(L)'
;MKPIILILISTAITLLIGCASTEIKSQNYKSYRVGSTVTASIGSPFLINQTGTVKTVKKWVGLLYSEDGWSVTDEYSQDFVRKELIYSGVANNTIDVTYREYRNQLAAQAFYQSVRYDLNESKVIAFQNFTFKVIEASNSRITLQILSD
;
A
#
# COMPACT_ATOMS: atom_id res chain seq x y z
N MET A 1 19.60 66.55 -36.37
CA MET A 1 20.65 65.96 -35.50
C MET A 1 19.96 65.15 -34.42
N LYS A 2 20.17 63.82 -34.37
CA LYS A 2 19.77 62.93 -33.25
C LYS A 2 20.88 62.94 -32.19
N PRO A 3 20.55 62.74 -30.91
CA PRO A 3 20.88 61.44 -30.29
C PRO A 3 19.65 60.88 -29.53
N ILE A 4 19.23 59.63 -29.71
CA ILE A 4 19.83 58.35 -29.32
C ILE A 4 19.66 58.06 -27.80
N ILE A 5 18.61 57.27 -27.52
CA ILE A 5 18.54 56.08 -26.65
C ILE A 5 18.68 56.25 -25.12
N LEU A 6 17.61 55.88 -24.39
CA LEU A 6 17.62 54.68 -23.53
C LEU A 6 16.16 54.23 -23.27
N ILE A 7 15.80 53.09 -23.87
CA ILE A 7 14.47 52.49 -23.74
C ILE A 7 14.37 51.79 -22.38
N LEU A 8 13.40 52.23 -21.58
CA LEU A 8 12.89 51.54 -20.39
C LEU A 8 12.30 50.18 -20.80
N ILE A 9 13.01 49.08 -20.54
CA ILE A 9 12.40 47.75 -20.42
C ILE A 9 13.02 47.08 -19.19
N SER A 10 12.48 47.43 -18.02
CA SER A 10 12.55 46.56 -16.85
C SER A 10 11.50 45.47 -17.06
N THR A 11 11.82 44.46 -17.85
CA THR A 11 11.05 43.23 -17.87
C THR A 11 11.35 42.51 -16.56
N ALA A 12 10.45 42.69 -15.59
CA ALA A 12 10.38 41.86 -14.40
C ALA A 12 10.27 40.40 -14.84
N ILE A 13 11.38 39.66 -14.75
CA ILE A 13 11.40 38.21 -14.94
C ILE A 13 10.76 37.63 -13.68
N THR A 14 9.44 37.53 -13.67
CA THR A 14 8.73 36.66 -12.76
C THR A 14 9.01 35.23 -13.22
N LEU A 15 10.08 34.62 -12.67
CA LEU A 15 10.25 33.18 -12.71
C LEU A 15 9.04 32.57 -12.00
N LEU A 16 8.06 32.13 -12.79
CA LEU A 16 7.08 31.14 -12.35
C LEU A 16 7.85 29.87 -12.05
N ILE A 17 8.31 29.73 -10.80
CA ILE A 17 8.77 28.46 -10.23
C ILE A 17 7.51 27.61 -10.10
N GLY A 18 7.06 27.06 -11.22
CA GLY A 18 6.06 26.01 -11.22
C GLY A 18 6.68 24.82 -10.49
N CYS A 19 6.23 24.54 -9.28
CA CYS A 19 6.40 23.22 -8.67
C CYS A 19 5.63 22.23 -9.57
N ALA A 20 6.31 21.68 -10.57
CA ALA A 20 5.77 20.60 -11.37
C ALA A 20 5.86 19.31 -10.54
N SER A 21 4.91 19.13 -9.62
CA SER A 21 4.69 17.84 -8.97
C SER A 21 4.00 16.92 -9.97
N THR A 22 4.69 15.86 -10.41
CA THR A 22 4.06 14.79 -11.19
C THR A 22 3.18 13.97 -10.25
N GLU A 23 1.87 13.99 -10.44
CA GLU A 23 0.96 13.08 -9.73
C GLU A 23 1.03 11.69 -10.37
N ILE A 24 1.50 10.69 -9.62
CA ILE A 24 1.43 9.28 -10.05
C ILE A 24 0.29 8.57 -9.30
N LYS A 25 -0.45 7.79 -10.09
CA LYS A 25 -1.80 7.23 -9.93
C LYS A 25 -2.05 6.46 -8.64
N SER A 26 -3.26 6.63 -8.08
CA SER A 26 -3.82 5.80 -7.03
C SER A 26 -5.09 5.09 -7.48
N GLN A 27 -5.21 3.81 -7.14
CA GLN A 27 -6.47 3.08 -7.10
C GLN A 27 -6.50 2.14 -5.90
N ASN A 28 -7.71 1.76 -5.45
CA ASN A 28 -7.89 0.65 -4.53
C ASN A 28 -7.17 -0.60 -5.08
N TYR A 29 -6.41 -1.28 -4.23
CA TYR A 29 -5.64 -2.45 -4.62
C TYR A 29 -6.13 -3.67 -3.84
N LYS A 30 -6.50 -4.73 -4.56
CA LYS A 30 -6.79 -6.05 -4.00
C LYS A 30 -5.86 -7.05 -4.66
N SER A 31 -5.18 -7.88 -3.87
CA SER A 31 -4.33 -8.96 -4.39
C SER A 31 -5.12 -10.17 -4.89
N TYR A 32 -6.45 -10.15 -4.74
CA TYR A 32 -7.35 -11.27 -4.97
C TYR A 32 -8.64 -10.80 -5.65
N ARG A 33 -9.43 -11.77 -6.11
CA ARG A 33 -10.82 -11.58 -6.54
C ARG A 33 -11.72 -12.52 -5.74
N VAL A 34 -12.94 -12.08 -5.41
CA VAL A 34 -13.93 -12.99 -4.82
C VAL A 34 -14.18 -14.16 -5.78
N GLY A 35 -14.19 -15.38 -5.26
CA GLY A 35 -14.29 -16.65 -6.00
C GLY A 35 -12.94 -17.23 -6.46
N SER A 36 -11.85 -16.44 -6.43
CA SER A 36 -10.53 -16.91 -6.87
C SER A 36 -9.83 -17.78 -5.83
N THR A 37 -9.00 -18.71 -6.32
CA THR A 37 -8.08 -19.48 -5.49
C THR A 37 -6.74 -18.75 -5.43
N VAL A 38 -6.25 -18.51 -4.22
CA VAL A 38 -4.94 -17.89 -3.96
C VAL A 38 -4.07 -18.85 -3.16
N THR A 39 -2.77 -18.82 -3.45
CA THR A 39 -1.76 -19.61 -2.73
C THR A 39 -0.71 -18.65 -2.18
N ALA A 40 -0.34 -18.82 -0.91
CA ALA A 40 0.72 -18.05 -0.29
C ALA A 40 1.65 -18.96 0.51
N SER A 41 2.93 -18.62 0.49
CA SER A 41 3.91 -19.22 1.37
C SER A 41 3.73 -18.74 2.82
N ILE A 42 4.23 -19.51 3.77
CA ILE A 42 4.28 -19.11 5.18
C ILE A 42 4.98 -17.74 5.34
N GLY A 43 4.39 -16.87 6.16
CA GLY A 43 4.87 -15.50 6.41
C GLY A 43 4.51 -14.48 5.33
N SER A 44 4.02 -14.92 4.16
CA SER A 44 3.54 -14.02 3.11
C SER A 44 2.02 -13.79 3.22
N PRO A 45 1.52 -12.59 2.90
CA PRO A 45 0.09 -12.33 2.88
C PRO A 45 -0.57 -13.11 1.74
N PHE A 46 -1.62 -13.86 2.05
CA PHE A 46 -2.49 -14.45 1.04
C PHE A 46 -3.58 -13.48 0.58
N LEU A 47 -3.85 -12.46 1.38
CA LEU A 47 -4.82 -11.41 1.10
C LEU A 47 -4.21 -10.05 1.44
N ILE A 48 -4.26 -9.13 0.47
CA ILE A 48 -4.02 -7.71 0.66
C ILE A 48 -5.23 -6.97 0.13
N ASN A 49 -5.83 -6.10 0.96
CA ASN A 49 -6.90 -5.19 0.57
C ASN A 49 -6.51 -3.77 1.01
N GLN A 50 -6.36 -2.88 0.05
CA GLN A 50 -5.95 -1.50 0.23
C GLN A 50 -7.03 -0.55 -0.27
N THR A 51 -7.39 0.40 0.59
CA THR A 51 -8.24 1.55 0.28
C THR A 51 -7.45 2.85 0.35
N GLY A 52 -8.01 3.91 -0.23
CA GLY A 52 -7.38 5.23 -0.26
C GLY A 52 -6.31 5.35 -1.34
N THR A 53 -5.49 6.39 -1.21
CA THR A 53 -4.60 6.87 -2.26
C THR A 53 -3.17 7.03 -1.81
N VAL A 54 -2.25 6.58 -2.65
CA VAL A 54 -0.82 6.86 -2.54
C VAL A 54 -0.41 7.71 -3.74
N LYS A 55 0.17 8.88 -3.47
CA LYS A 55 0.72 9.78 -4.48
C LYS A 55 2.23 9.81 -4.33
N THR A 56 2.96 9.33 -5.31
CA THR A 56 4.41 9.56 -5.35
C THR A 56 4.65 10.97 -5.86
N VAL A 57 5.23 11.82 -5.02
CA VAL A 57 5.50 13.23 -5.31
C VAL A 57 7.00 13.47 -5.37
N LYS A 58 7.43 14.18 -6.43
CA LYS A 58 8.79 14.69 -6.56
C LYS A 58 8.82 16.15 -6.09
N LYS A 59 9.55 16.43 -5.02
CA LYS A 59 9.65 17.76 -4.39
C LYS A 59 11.09 18.25 -4.42
N TRP A 60 11.31 19.53 -4.73
CA TRP A 60 12.63 20.13 -4.58
C TRP A 60 12.95 20.29 -3.10
N VAL A 61 14.06 19.70 -2.67
CA VAL A 61 14.57 19.80 -1.29
C VAL A 61 15.89 20.58 -1.22
N GLY A 62 16.54 20.83 -2.36
CA GLY A 62 17.80 21.58 -2.45
C GLY A 62 19.05 20.70 -2.35
N LEU A 63 20.16 21.20 -2.92
CA LEU A 63 21.42 20.45 -3.08
C LEU A 63 22.12 20.06 -1.76
N LEU A 64 21.70 20.65 -0.64
CA LEU A 64 22.19 20.28 0.70
C LEU A 64 21.53 19.01 1.24
N TYR A 65 20.36 18.63 0.71
CA TYR A 65 19.54 17.52 1.20
C TYR A 65 19.46 16.34 0.21
N SER A 66 19.76 16.57 -1.06
CA SER A 66 19.98 15.52 -2.06
C SER A 66 20.91 15.99 -3.18
N GLU A 67 21.62 15.05 -3.81
CA GLU A 67 22.63 15.34 -4.84
C GLU A 67 22.06 16.07 -6.07
N ASP A 68 20.85 15.70 -6.51
CA ASP A 68 20.15 16.35 -7.63
C ASP A 68 19.17 17.44 -7.16
N GLY A 69 19.10 17.69 -5.84
CA GLY A 69 18.21 18.65 -5.19
C GLY A 69 16.74 18.23 -5.14
N TRP A 70 16.37 17.04 -5.63
CA TRP A 70 15.02 16.50 -5.56
C TRP A 70 14.88 15.36 -4.54
N SER A 71 13.69 15.24 -3.98
CA SER A 71 13.28 14.11 -3.14
C SER A 71 12.01 13.51 -3.71
N VAL A 72 11.95 12.19 -3.79
CA VAL A 72 10.76 11.43 -4.16
C VAL A 72 10.19 10.82 -2.90
N THR A 73 8.97 11.18 -2.54
CA THR A 73 8.28 10.67 -1.36
C THR A 73 6.86 10.23 -1.72
N ASP A 74 6.33 9.28 -0.99
CA ASP A 74 4.93 8.86 -1.14
C ASP A 74 4.07 9.63 -0.15
N GLU A 75 2.96 10.20 -0.60
CA GLU A 75 1.94 10.83 0.24
C GLU A 75 0.69 9.97 0.25
N TYR A 76 0.19 9.67 1.45
CA TYR A 76 -0.96 8.79 1.65
C TYR A 76 -2.18 9.66 1.99
N SER A 77 -3.33 9.38 1.37
CA SER A 77 -4.57 10.04 1.71
C SER A 77 -5.03 9.66 3.12
N GLN A 78 -5.84 10.52 3.75
CA GLN A 78 -6.27 10.29 5.15
C GLN A 78 -7.09 9.01 5.35
N ASP A 79 -7.78 8.55 4.30
CA ASP A 79 -8.57 7.32 4.23
C ASP A 79 -7.74 6.09 3.80
N PHE A 80 -6.42 6.22 3.71
CA PHE A 80 -5.56 5.10 3.36
C PHE A 80 -5.57 4.02 4.45
N VAL A 81 -5.97 2.81 4.05
CA VAL A 81 -5.91 1.62 4.90
C VAL A 81 -5.41 0.46 4.07
N ARG A 82 -4.40 -0.25 4.56
CA ARG A 82 -3.96 -1.52 3.96
C ARG A 82 -4.10 -2.64 4.98
N LYS A 83 -4.94 -3.62 4.64
CA LYS A 83 -5.23 -4.81 5.42
C LYS A 83 -4.51 -6.01 4.82
N GLU A 84 -3.86 -6.79 5.66
CA GLU A 84 -3.14 -8.01 5.25
C GLU A 84 -3.55 -9.18 6.13
N LEU A 85 -3.87 -10.32 5.52
CA LEU A 85 -3.98 -11.60 6.22
C LEU A 85 -2.82 -12.49 5.77
N ILE A 86 -2.07 -12.95 6.76
CA ILE A 86 -0.82 -13.67 6.60
C ILE A 86 -0.98 -15.05 7.20
N TYR A 87 -0.57 -16.06 6.45
CA TYR A 87 -0.54 -17.41 6.96
C TYR A 87 0.75 -17.64 7.76
N SER A 88 0.60 -17.90 9.05
CA SER A 88 1.71 -18.04 9.98
C SER A 88 2.13 -19.50 10.21
N GLY A 89 1.33 -20.46 9.75
CA GLY A 89 1.64 -21.89 9.80
C GLY A 89 0.46 -22.76 10.23
N VAL A 90 0.70 -24.06 10.33
CA VAL A 90 -0.27 -25.08 10.76
C VAL A 90 0.36 -26.00 11.79
N ALA A 91 -0.40 -26.36 12.81
CA ALA A 91 -0.05 -27.39 13.80
C ALA A 91 -1.32 -28.15 14.20
N ASN A 92 -1.27 -29.49 14.15
CA ASN A 92 -2.40 -30.36 14.52
C ASN A 92 -3.74 -29.93 13.90
N ASN A 93 -3.72 -29.63 12.58
CA ASN A 93 -4.89 -29.19 11.82
C ASN A 93 -5.45 -27.81 12.23
N THR A 94 -4.80 -27.11 13.16
CA THR A 94 -5.07 -25.71 13.49
C THR A 94 -4.13 -24.81 12.70
N ILE A 95 -4.69 -23.86 11.95
CA ILE A 95 -3.90 -22.84 11.25
C ILE A 95 -3.84 -21.55 12.06
N ASP A 96 -2.71 -20.86 11.99
CA ASP A 96 -2.52 -19.54 12.57
C ASP A 96 -2.51 -18.49 11.45
N VAL A 97 -3.38 -17.49 11.59
CA VAL A 97 -3.52 -16.38 10.64
C VAL A 97 -3.27 -15.09 11.38
N THR A 98 -2.29 -14.32 10.90
CA THR A 98 -1.97 -12.99 11.41
C THR A 98 -2.60 -11.93 10.52
N TYR A 99 -3.39 -11.06 11.15
CA TYR A 99 -3.86 -9.82 10.56
C TYR A 99 -2.86 -8.69 10.83
N ARG A 100 -2.59 -7.87 9.81
CA ARG A 100 -1.90 -6.58 9.96
C ARG A 100 -2.66 -5.48 9.25
N GLU A 101 -2.76 -4.32 9.88
CA GLU A 101 -3.38 -3.14 9.30
C GLU A 101 -2.46 -1.92 9.39
N TYR A 102 -2.33 -1.22 8.26
CA TYR A 102 -1.55 -0.01 8.11
C TYR A 102 -2.46 1.19 7.85
N ARG A 103 -2.21 2.30 8.55
CA ARG A 103 -2.88 3.59 8.34
C ARG A 103 -1.82 4.69 8.19
N ASN A 104 -2.02 5.59 7.23
CA ASN A 104 -1.29 6.85 7.07
C ASN A 104 0.24 6.76 7.36
N GLN A 105 0.96 5.87 6.67
CA GLN A 105 2.42 5.65 6.78
C GLN A 105 2.95 5.00 8.07
N LEU A 106 2.13 4.69 9.06
CA LEU A 106 2.62 4.15 10.32
C LEU A 106 2.84 2.63 10.25
N ALA A 107 3.73 2.18 9.35
CA ALA A 107 4.21 0.80 9.35
C ALA A 107 4.82 0.39 10.70
N ALA A 108 5.38 1.36 11.42
CA ALA A 108 5.89 1.17 12.78
C ALA A 108 4.79 0.97 13.85
N GLN A 109 3.53 1.32 13.58
CA GLN A 109 2.38 1.15 14.50
C GLN A 109 1.25 0.32 13.87
N ALA A 110 1.61 -0.69 13.06
CA ALA A 110 0.59 -1.54 12.46
C ALA A 110 -0.24 -2.23 13.56
N PHE A 111 -1.56 -2.13 13.48
CA PHE A 111 -2.43 -2.93 14.33
C PHE A 111 -2.29 -4.40 13.90
N TYR A 112 -2.10 -5.31 14.85
CA TYR A 112 -1.95 -6.73 14.57
C TYR A 112 -2.81 -7.59 15.49
N GLN A 113 -3.29 -8.69 14.94
CA GLN A 113 -4.04 -9.71 15.68
C GLN A 113 -3.70 -11.08 15.08
N SER A 114 -3.40 -12.07 15.92
CA SER A 114 -3.28 -13.47 15.50
C SER A 114 -4.52 -14.24 15.93
N VAL A 115 -5.06 -15.05 15.03
CA VAL A 115 -6.23 -15.88 15.25
C VAL A 115 -5.93 -17.30 14.78
N ARG A 116 -6.41 -18.28 15.55
CA ARG A 116 -6.24 -19.70 15.25
C ARG A 116 -7.57 -20.32 14.86
N TYR A 117 -7.54 -21.19 13.86
CA TYR A 117 -8.72 -21.90 13.37
C TYR A 117 -8.46 -23.39 13.31
N ASP A 118 -9.30 -24.19 13.96
CA ASP A 118 -9.27 -25.65 13.81
C ASP A 118 -9.97 -26.06 12.51
N LEU A 119 -9.20 -26.60 11.56
CA LEU A 119 -9.72 -27.06 10.27
C LEU A 119 -10.49 -28.39 10.36
N ASN A 120 -10.68 -28.97 11.56
CA ASN A 120 -11.55 -30.11 11.81
C ASN A 120 -12.99 -29.65 12.04
N GLU A 121 -13.17 -28.47 12.65
CA GLU A 121 -14.48 -27.85 12.87
C GLU A 121 -15.04 -27.35 11.54
N SER A 122 -14.23 -26.62 10.76
CA SER A 122 -14.64 -26.10 9.46
C SER A 122 -13.44 -25.80 8.56
N LYS A 123 -13.57 -26.09 7.26
CA LYS A 123 -12.62 -25.60 6.23
C LYS A 123 -12.95 -24.17 5.79
N VAL A 124 -14.12 -23.65 6.13
CA VAL A 124 -14.52 -22.26 5.88
C VAL A 124 -14.25 -21.46 7.14
N ILE A 125 -13.42 -20.44 7.02
CA ILE A 125 -13.04 -19.57 8.12
C ILE A 125 -13.27 -18.11 7.73
N ALA A 126 -13.49 -17.28 8.74
CA ALA A 126 -13.82 -15.87 8.56
C ALA A 126 -13.00 -15.01 9.50
N PHE A 127 -12.55 -13.86 9.00
CA PHE A 127 -11.91 -12.83 9.78
C PHE A 127 -12.46 -11.47 9.35
N GLN A 128 -13.07 -10.73 10.28
CA GLN A 128 -13.82 -9.52 9.98
C GLN A 128 -14.85 -9.78 8.84
N ASN A 129 -14.78 -9.03 7.75
CA ASN A 129 -15.62 -9.15 6.55
C ASN A 129 -15.12 -10.20 5.55
N PHE A 130 -13.92 -10.76 5.72
CA PHE A 130 -13.35 -11.72 4.80
C PHE A 130 -13.76 -13.14 5.16
N THR A 131 -14.28 -13.88 4.18
CA THR A 131 -14.55 -15.32 4.33
C THR A 131 -13.78 -16.10 3.27
N PHE A 132 -13.17 -17.21 3.68
CA PHE A 132 -12.34 -18.03 2.80
C PHE A 132 -12.46 -19.52 3.13
N LYS A 133 -12.36 -20.35 2.10
CA LYS A 133 -12.33 -21.81 2.21
C LYS A 133 -10.90 -22.30 2.05
N VAL A 134 -10.35 -22.91 3.09
CA VAL A 134 -9.05 -23.58 3.07
C VAL A 134 -9.14 -24.85 2.23
N ILE A 135 -8.34 -24.92 1.17
CA ILE A 135 -8.22 -26.08 0.28
C ILE A 135 -7.08 -26.98 0.76
N GLU A 136 -5.92 -26.37 1.04
CA GLU A 136 -4.72 -27.06 1.50
C GLU A 136 -3.97 -26.14 2.47
N ALA A 137 -3.46 -26.68 3.57
CA ALA A 137 -2.57 -25.97 4.48
C ALA A 137 -1.43 -26.90 4.89
N SER A 138 -0.19 -26.44 4.72
CA SER A 138 1.01 -27.17 5.10
C SER A 138 1.97 -26.24 5.85
N ASN A 139 3.08 -26.78 6.35
CA ASN A 139 4.12 -25.98 7.00
C ASN A 139 4.86 -25.02 6.04
N SER A 140 4.65 -25.12 4.72
CA SER A 140 5.31 -24.26 3.73
C SER A 140 4.37 -23.30 3.02
N ARG A 141 3.09 -23.63 2.88
CA ARG A 141 2.11 -22.82 2.13
C ARG A 141 0.67 -23.07 2.57
N ILE A 142 -0.20 -22.16 2.17
CA ILE A 142 -1.66 -22.33 2.22
C ILE A 142 -2.25 -22.05 0.84
N THR A 143 -3.28 -22.80 0.48
CA THR A 143 -4.12 -22.57 -0.69
C THR A 143 -5.56 -22.44 -0.24
N LEU A 144 -6.22 -21.36 -0.65
CA LEU A 144 -7.57 -21.03 -0.20
C LEU A 144 -8.37 -20.33 -1.30
N GLN A 145 -9.68 -20.54 -1.27
CA GLN A 145 -10.62 -19.85 -2.14
C GLN A 145 -11.25 -18.68 -1.38
N ILE A 146 -11.21 -17.48 -1.95
CA ILE A 146 -11.86 -16.31 -1.36
C ILE A 146 -13.36 -16.38 -1.63
N LEU A 147 -14.19 -16.29 -0.60
CA LEU A 147 -15.65 -16.41 -0.71
C LEU A 147 -16.35 -15.05 -0.63
N SER A 148 -15.88 -14.14 0.23
CA SER A 148 -16.44 -12.78 0.35
C SER A 148 -15.43 -11.80 0.95
N ASP A 149 -15.67 -10.51 0.70
CA ASP A 149 -14.93 -9.37 1.24
C ASP A 149 -15.77 -8.09 1.35
#